data_AF-A0A101FXX5-F1
#
_entry.id   AF-A0A101FXX5-F1
#
_cell.length_a   1.000
_cell.length_b   1.000
_cell.length_c   1.000
_cell.angle_alpha   90.00
_cell.angle_beta   90.00
_cell.angle_gamma   90.00
#
_symmetry.space_group_name_H-M   'P 1'
#
loop_
_entity.id
_entity.type
_entity.pdbx_description
1 polymer ?
#
loop_
_entity_poly.entity_id
_entity_poly.type
_entity_poly.pdbx_seq_one_letter_code
_entity_poly.pdbx_strand_id
1 'polypeptide(L)'
;MENKRHIYLLDSKKISPETIAVTFAKTSRSPQSFEQIAQELSDESSAQFHEKWVVGYGHASIAEHAVLHIAVENISRLAVECLESNRLASYTEKSSRYQVWDAENFFTPDELKDSQFSALYHDTVHMLFQRYQKAIPVLQKTIEATKQAQGESISEREVHACCMDVCRYYLPAAATANVGITINARSLENALCKMLSHPLAEVRQIGSEIKQVAITHLPTLVKYVDEIAYLKQAEERTTQLAQKLNPSYSKETDQWCTLVDHDVRFEDHILNALLYRFDSTSFSHNESSFQKMPQKQQEELLDILFGKLGEHDIPLRELEYSWFLFDILMDQGAYFEFKRHRMMTQTVQPLSPHDGFAIPRLITQAGLEVDFREAMQMAKAAYQQIAQVERAAASYVIPNAFNRRVLSAINLRSALHLIQLRTAPNAHFAIRRVANRMAELLREQMHLFTPYFKPQTDETWQQIEDDYFSTTKIY
;
A
#
# COMPACT_ATOMS: atom_id res chain seq x y z
N MET A 1 -30.25 -37.26 -21.36
CA MET A 1 -30.43 -35.80 -21.53
C MET A 1 -29.04 -35.22 -21.69
N GLU A 2 -28.77 -34.47 -22.76
CA GLU A 2 -27.52 -33.70 -22.84
C GLU A 2 -27.52 -32.68 -21.71
N ASN A 3 -26.56 -32.79 -20.78
CA ASN A 3 -26.37 -31.81 -19.72
C ASN A 3 -26.00 -30.47 -20.37
N LYS A 4 -27.00 -29.61 -20.60
CA LYS A 4 -26.78 -28.24 -21.09
C LYS A 4 -26.00 -27.46 -20.04
N ARG A 5 -24.99 -26.70 -20.50
CA ARG A 5 -24.24 -25.77 -19.66
C ARG A 5 -25.20 -24.77 -19.02
N HIS A 6 -25.14 -24.63 -17.70
CA HIS A 6 -25.95 -23.69 -16.93
C HIS A 6 -25.01 -22.74 -16.15
N ILE A 7 -25.14 -21.42 -16.37
CA ILE A 7 -24.31 -20.39 -15.75
C ILE A 7 -25.24 -19.35 -15.14
N TYR A 8 -25.15 -19.13 -13.83
CA TYR A 8 -26.04 -18.25 -13.07
C TYR A 8 -25.35 -17.76 -11.80
N LEU A 9 -25.88 -16.68 -11.20
CA LEU A 9 -25.41 -16.08 -9.96
C LEU A 9 -26.25 -16.59 -8.77
N LEU A 10 -25.59 -16.93 -7.66
CA LEU A 10 -26.24 -17.02 -6.37
C LEU A 10 -26.34 -15.61 -5.77
N ASP A 11 -27.56 -15.07 -5.71
CA ASP A 11 -27.82 -13.69 -5.31
C ASP A 11 -27.64 -13.50 -3.80
N SER A 12 -26.59 -12.76 -3.41
CA SER A 12 -26.28 -12.46 -2.00
C SER A 12 -27.31 -11.59 -1.30
N LYS A 13 -28.27 -11.00 -2.04
CA LYS A 13 -29.42 -10.31 -1.45
C LYS A 13 -30.51 -11.28 -0.97
N LYS A 14 -30.47 -12.53 -1.43
CA LYS A 14 -31.46 -13.58 -1.11
C LYS A 14 -30.88 -14.69 -0.24
N ILE A 15 -29.60 -14.96 -0.39
CA ILE A 15 -28.88 -16.03 0.31
C ILE A 15 -27.76 -15.41 1.11
N SER A 16 -27.66 -15.74 2.40
CA SER A 16 -26.61 -15.23 3.26
C SER A 16 -25.21 -15.62 2.76
N PRO A 17 -24.18 -14.78 2.96
CA PRO A 17 -22.81 -15.10 2.53
C PRO A 17 -22.28 -16.44 3.07
N GLU A 18 -22.61 -16.78 4.32
CA GLU A 18 -22.25 -18.08 4.91
C GLU A 18 -22.94 -19.23 4.19
N THR A 19 -24.22 -19.10 3.83
CA THR A 19 -24.95 -20.14 3.08
C THR A 19 -24.45 -20.30 1.65
N ILE A 20 -24.07 -19.21 0.97
CA ILE A 20 -23.40 -19.27 -0.34
C ILE A 20 -22.09 -20.07 -0.23
N ALA A 21 -21.28 -19.80 0.80
CA ALA A 21 -20.04 -20.53 1.04
C ALA A 21 -20.27 -22.04 1.26
N VAL A 22 -21.27 -22.42 2.06
CA VAL A 22 -21.63 -23.84 2.27
C VAL A 22 -22.17 -24.49 1.00
N THR A 23 -22.96 -23.75 0.20
CA THR A 23 -23.48 -24.22 -1.08
C THR A 23 -22.34 -24.66 -2.00
N PHE A 24 -21.29 -23.83 -2.13
CA PHE A 24 -20.13 -24.17 -2.93
C PHE A 24 -19.30 -25.31 -2.32
N ALA A 25 -19.16 -25.37 -1.00
CA ALA A 25 -18.43 -26.46 -0.35
C ALA A 25 -19.09 -27.84 -0.56
N LYS A 26 -20.43 -27.90 -0.48
CA LYS A 26 -21.21 -29.16 -0.58
C LYS A 26 -21.12 -29.84 -1.95
N THR A 27 -20.78 -29.12 -3.03
CA THR A 27 -20.67 -29.73 -4.38
C THR A 27 -19.64 -30.86 -4.45
N SER A 28 -18.60 -30.81 -3.61
CA SER A 28 -17.60 -31.88 -3.51
C SER A 28 -18.16 -33.21 -3.03
N ARG A 29 -19.37 -33.21 -2.45
CA ARG A 29 -20.00 -34.37 -1.79
C ARG A 29 -21.47 -34.58 -2.17
N SER A 30 -22.03 -33.75 -3.04
CA SER A 30 -23.42 -33.86 -3.53
C SER A 30 -23.46 -33.88 -5.06
N PRO A 31 -24.24 -34.79 -5.68
CA PRO A 31 -24.43 -34.82 -7.14
C PRO A 31 -25.39 -33.73 -7.66
N GLN A 32 -25.97 -32.91 -6.77
CA GLN A 32 -26.98 -31.90 -7.10
C GLN A 32 -26.37 -30.62 -7.69
N SER A 33 -27.20 -29.80 -8.34
CA SER A 33 -26.80 -28.46 -8.78
C SER A 33 -26.66 -27.51 -7.59
N PHE A 34 -25.91 -26.40 -7.74
CA PHE A 34 -25.79 -25.39 -6.68
C PHE A 34 -27.12 -24.78 -6.26
N GLU A 35 -28.07 -24.60 -7.18
CA GLU A 35 -29.43 -24.11 -6.88
C GLU A 35 -30.20 -25.09 -5.98
N GLN A 36 -30.12 -26.39 -6.26
CA GLN A 36 -30.74 -27.42 -5.44
C GLN A 36 -30.11 -27.47 -4.05
N ILE A 37 -28.77 -27.45 -3.98
CA ILE A 37 -28.04 -27.44 -2.70
C ILE A 37 -28.41 -26.19 -1.88
N ALA A 38 -28.49 -25.02 -2.51
CA ALA A 38 -28.85 -23.78 -1.83
C ALA A 38 -30.28 -23.82 -1.25
N GLN A 39 -31.23 -24.43 -1.97
CA GLN A 39 -32.62 -24.58 -1.51
C GLN A 39 -32.76 -25.51 -0.29
N GLU A 40 -31.82 -26.45 -0.12
CA GLU A 40 -31.79 -27.35 1.04
C GLU A 40 -31.10 -26.75 2.27
N LEU A 41 -30.40 -25.64 2.10
CA LEU A 41 -29.65 -25.00 3.17
C LEU A 41 -30.49 -23.93 3.89
N SER A 42 -30.28 -23.88 5.19
CA SER A 42 -30.76 -22.83 6.09
C SER A 42 -29.56 -22.18 6.77
N ASP A 43 -29.73 -20.99 7.33
CA ASP A 43 -28.64 -20.35 8.09
C ASP A 43 -28.15 -21.23 9.25
N GLU A 44 -29.04 -21.95 9.93
CA GLU A 44 -28.67 -22.88 11.00
C GLU A 44 -27.83 -24.06 10.50
N SER A 45 -28.26 -24.74 9.43
CA SER A 45 -27.51 -25.87 8.87
C SER A 45 -26.18 -25.43 8.25
N SER A 46 -26.12 -24.22 7.69
CA SER A 46 -24.88 -23.60 7.21
C SER A 46 -23.92 -23.27 8.37
N ALA A 47 -24.42 -22.72 9.47
CA ALA A 47 -23.62 -22.44 10.67
C ALA A 47 -23.03 -23.73 11.27
N GLN A 48 -23.83 -24.79 11.41
CA GLN A 48 -23.34 -26.10 11.87
C GLN A 48 -22.27 -26.67 10.94
N PHE A 49 -22.41 -26.48 9.63
CA PHE A 49 -21.40 -26.88 8.66
C PHE A 49 -20.10 -26.10 8.86
N HIS A 50 -20.17 -24.78 9.02
CA HIS A 50 -18.99 -23.93 9.25
C HIS A 50 -18.28 -24.26 10.56
N GLU A 51 -19.00 -24.41 11.67
CA GLU A 51 -18.43 -24.82 12.97
C GLU A 51 -17.66 -26.14 12.84
N LYS A 52 -18.24 -27.12 12.13
CA LYS A 52 -17.59 -28.42 11.94
C LYS A 52 -16.38 -28.33 11.01
N TRP A 53 -16.55 -27.79 9.81
CA TRP A 53 -15.58 -27.94 8.72
C TRP A 53 -14.60 -26.78 8.58
N VAL A 54 -15.07 -25.54 8.74
CA VAL A 54 -14.22 -24.37 8.59
C VAL A 54 -13.44 -24.13 9.87
N VAL A 55 -14.14 -24.05 11.01
CA VAL A 55 -13.52 -23.82 12.32
C VAL A 55 -12.83 -25.10 12.82
N GLY A 56 -13.55 -26.22 12.87
CA GLY A 56 -13.02 -27.47 13.44
C GLY A 56 -11.93 -28.16 12.62
N TYR A 57 -12.16 -28.33 11.31
CA TYR A 57 -11.22 -29.03 10.41
C TYR A 57 -10.27 -28.10 9.64
N GLY A 58 -10.37 -26.78 9.80
CA GLY A 58 -9.46 -25.81 9.18
C GLY A 58 -9.62 -25.65 7.67
N HIS A 59 -10.79 -25.97 7.10
CA HIS A 59 -11.08 -25.75 5.67
C HIS A 59 -11.36 -24.26 5.36
N ALA A 60 -10.41 -23.39 5.71
CA ALA A 60 -10.57 -21.93 5.70
C ALA A 60 -10.86 -21.32 4.32
N SER A 61 -10.51 -22.01 3.21
CA SER A 61 -10.80 -21.52 1.87
C SER A 61 -12.29 -21.42 1.56
N ILE A 62 -13.15 -22.19 2.25
CA ILE A 62 -14.61 -22.09 2.10
C ILE A 62 -15.10 -20.69 2.48
N ALA A 63 -14.47 -20.07 3.49
CA ALA A 63 -14.82 -18.73 3.96
C ALA A 63 -14.53 -17.63 2.90
N GLU A 64 -13.73 -17.90 1.86
CA GLU A 64 -13.42 -16.93 0.81
C GLU A 64 -14.64 -16.57 -0.05
N HIS A 65 -15.66 -17.43 -0.08
CA HIS A 65 -16.90 -17.16 -0.80
C HIS A 65 -17.82 -16.15 -0.08
N ALA A 66 -17.62 -15.93 1.21
CA ALA A 66 -18.38 -14.95 1.98
C ALA A 66 -17.67 -13.59 1.90
N VAL A 67 -18.27 -12.60 1.26
CA VAL A 67 -17.68 -11.27 1.01
C VAL A 67 -18.49 -10.18 1.69
N LEU A 68 -17.81 -9.26 2.36
CA LEU A 68 -18.39 -8.06 2.97
C LEU A 68 -17.88 -6.79 2.30
N HIS A 69 -18.72 -5.76 2.31
CA HIS A 69 -18.38 -4.38 1.96
C HIS A 69 -18.50 -3.53 3.23
N ILE A 70 -17.38 -2.99 3.71
CA ILE A 70 -17.28 -2.31 5.01
C ILE A 70 -16.80 -0.88 4.77
N ALA A 71 -17.54 0.09 5.29
CA ALA A 71 -17.13 1.50 5.31
C ALA A 71 -16.55 1.82 6.69
N VAL A 72 -15.33 2.35 6.72
CA VAL A 72 -14.65 2.79 7.95
C VAL A 72 -14.31 4.25 7.80
N GLU A 73 -14.89 5.10 8.64
CA GLU A 73 -14.83 6.56 8.49
C GLU A 73 -14.21 7.21 9.72
N ASN A 74 -13.60 8.38 9.51
CA ASN A 74 -13.01 9.20 10.57
C ASN A 74 -11.91 8.50 11.39
N ILE A 75 -11.13 7.63 10.75
CA ILE A 75 -9.97 6.97 11.36
C ILE A 75 -8.68 7.64 10.94
N SER A 76 -7.64 7.60 11.77
CA SER A 76 -6.34 8.18 11.42
C SER A 76 -5.73 7.51 10.19
N ARG A 77 -4.82 8.22 9.51
CA ARG A 77 -4.09 7.65 8.38
C ARG A 77 -3.12 6.53 8.79
N LEU A 78 -2.72 6.45 10.05
CA LEU A 78 -2.00 5.30 10.59
C LEU A 78 -2.90 4.05 10.64
N ALA A 79 -4.15 4.20 11.09
CA ALA A 79 -5.11 3.10 11.11
C ALA A 79 -5.49 2.64 9.70
N VAL A 80 -5.67 3.58 8.76
CA VAL A 80 -5.88 3.27 7.33
C VAL A 80 -4.73 2.45 6.78
N GLU A 81 -3.48 2.81 7.09
CA GLU A 81 -2.30 2.06 6.66
C GLU A 81 -2.31 0.61 7.18
N CYS A 82 -2.74 0.38 8.42
CA CYS A 82 -2.90 -0.98 8.95
C CYS A 82 -3.93 -1.79 8.15
N LEU A 83 -5.11 -1.20 7.87
CA LEU A 83 -6.16 -1.86 7.09
C LEU A 83 -5.66 -2.21 5.68
N GLU A 84 -5.12 -1.24 4.95
CA GLU A 84 -4.69 -1.40 3.56
C GLU A 84 -3.47 -2.33 3.38
N SER A 85 -2.76 -2.64 4.46
CA SER A 85 -1.67 -3.62 4.44
C SER A 85 -2.12 -5.06 4.19
N ASN A 86 -3.43 -5.34 4.24
CA ASN A 86 -3.97 -6.67 3.90
C ASN A 86 -4.19 -6.77 2.39
N ARG A 87 -3.40 -7.63 1.73
CA ARG A 87 -3.27 -7.69 0.26
C ARG A 87 -4.52 -8.17 -0.48
N LEU A 88 -5.27 -9.12 0.11
CA LEU A 88 -6.39 -9.80 -0.52
C LEU A 88 -7.72 -9.09 -0.23
N ALA A 89 -7.81 -7.83 -0.64
CA ALA A 89 -8.98 -6.98 -0.51
C ALA A 89 -8.93 -5.80 -1.48
N SER A 90 -10.06 -5.13 -1.66
CA SER A 90 -10.19 -3.90 -2.44
C SER A 90 -10.41 -2.72 -1.51
N TYR A 91 -9.75 -1.60 -1.80
CA TYR A 91 -9.77 -0.40 -0.96
C TYR A 91 -10.00 0.85 -1.80
N THR A 92 -10.76 1.78 -1.24
CA THR A 92 -10.90 3.15 -1.73
C THR A 92 -10.76 4.11 -0.55
N GLU A 93 -9.63 4.82 -0.50
CA GLU A 93 -9.31 5.82 0.54
C GLU A 93 -9.65 7.24 0.06
N LYS A 94 -10.15 8.08 0.96
CA LYS A 94 -10.30 9.53 0.76
C LYS A 94 -8.96 10.16 0.31
N SER A 95 -8.94 10.76 -0.87
CA SER A 95 -7.72 11.31 -1.47
C SER A 95 -7.27 12.61 -0.80
N SER A 96 -6.02 12.65 -0.34
CA SER A 96 -5.35 13.87 0.14
C SER A 96 -4.99 14.86 -0.98
N ARG A 97 -5.19 14.49 -2.25
CA ARG A 97 -4.93 15.35 -3.42
C ARG A 97 -6.17 16.14 -3.87
N TYR A 98 -7.36 15.74 -3.43
CA TYR A 98 -8.63 16.32 -3.88
C TYR A 98 -9.48 16.92 -2.77
N GLN A 99 -9.17 16.63 -1.52
CA GLN A 99 -9.94 17.06 -0.36
C GLN A 99 -9.12 18.05 0.47
N VAL A 100 -9.80 19.00 1.09
CA VAL A 100 -9.20 19.92 2.07
C VAL A 100 -9.59 19.45 3.47
N TRP A 101 -8.63 19.50 4.39
CA TRP A 101 -8.83 19.13 5.78
C TRP A 101 -9.10 20.38 6.64
N ASP A 102 -10.12 20.33 7.48
CA ASP A 102 -10.34 21.35 8.50
C ASP A 102 -9.49 21.08 9.74
N ALA A 103 -9.33 22.09 10.59
CA ALA A 103 -8.46 22.04 11.77
C ALA A 103 -8.85 20.97 12.81
N GLU A 104 -10.07 20.43 12.71
CA GLU A 104 -10.62 19.42 13.61
C GLU A 104 -10.59 18.00 13.00
N ASN A 105 -10.12 17.83 11.76
CA ASN A 105 -10.06 16.52 11.09
C ASN A 105 -8.84 15.71 11.50
N PHE A 106 -8.64 15.50 12.80
CA PHE A 106 -7.58 14.66 13.34
C PHE A 106 -8.08 13.76 14.48
N PHE A 107 -7.39 12.65 14.67
CA PHE A 107 -7.65 11.70 15.74
C PHE A 107 -6.80 12.05 16.96
N THR A 108 -7.34 11.89 18.18
CA THR A 108 -6.57 11.97 19.43
C THR A 108 -6.46 10.58 20.05
N PRO A 109 -5.26 9.99 20.15
CA PRO A 109 -5.07 8.66 20.72
C PRO A 109 -5.34 8.64 22.23
N ASP A 110 -6.01 7.58 22.69
CA ASP A 110 -6.32 7.35 24.11
C ASP A 110 -5.05 7.28 24.97
N GLU A 111 -3.96 6.77 24.40
CA GLU A 111 -2.64 6.74 25.03
C GLU A 111 -2.13 8.15 25.41
N LEU A 112 -2.57 9.19 24.70
CA LEU A 112 -2.14 10.57 24.92
C LEU A 112 -3.20 11.45 25.58
N LYS A 113 -4.48 11.12 25.42
CA LYS A 113 -5.63 11.95 25.80
C LYS A 113 -5.58 12.44 27.24
N ASP A 114 -5.33 11.55 28.19
CA ASP A 114 -5.25 11.84 29.63
C ASP A 114 -3.80 11.81 30.17
N SER A 115 -2.82 11.92 29.26
CA SER A 115 -1.39 11.88 29.59
C SER A 115 -0.82 13.30 29.78
N GLN A 116 0.40 13.37 30.34
CA GLN A 116 1.19 14.62 30.39
C GLN A 116 1.49 15.21 29.00
N PHE A 117 1.35 14.44 27.93
CA PHE A 117 1.61 14.87 26.56
C PHE A 117 0.36 15.39 25.83
N SER A 118 -0.81 15.39 26.48
CA SER A 118 -2.08 15.78 25.84
C SER A 118 -2.00 17.17 25.21
N ALA A 119 -1.55 18.19 25.97
CA ALA A 119 -1.39 19.54 25.43
C ALA A 119 -0.36 19.61 24.29
N LEU A 120 0.82 19.01 24.50
CA LEU A 120 1.88 18.97 23.48
C LEU A 120 1.40 18.35 22.16
N TYR A 121 0.62 17.28 22.24
CA TYR A 121 0.02 16.61 21.09
C TYR A 121 -0.94 17.55 20.35
N HIS A 122 -1.95 18.09 21.04
CA HIS A 122 -2.97 18.94 20.43
C HIS A 122 -2.35 20.22 19.86
N ASP A 123 -1.46 20.88 20.60
CA ASP A 123 -0.78 22.10 20.13
C ASP A 123 0.02 21.85 18.85
N THR A 124 0.71 20.71 18.78
CA THR A 124 1.50 20.33 17.60
C THR A 124 0.59 20.04 16.41
N VAL A 125 -0.45 19.23 16.60
CA VAL A 125 -1.38 18.86 15.52
C VAL A 125 -2.15 20.08 15.02
N HIS A 126 -2.73 20.88 15.91
CA HIS A 126 -3.43 22.11 15.51
C HIS A 126 -2.51 23.08 14.78
N MET A 127 -1.26 23.26 15.23
CA MET A 127 -0.28 24.09 14.53
C MET A 127 -0.06 23.60 13.10
N LEU A 128 0.12 22.29 12.89
CA LEU A 128 0.30 21.71 11.55
C LEU A 128 -0.90 21.98 10.64
N PHE A 129 -2.13 21.80 11.15
CA PHE A 129 -3.35 22.09 10.38
C PHE A 129 -3.52 23.58 10.09
N GLN A 130 -3.21 24.46 11.05
CA GLN A 130 -3.24 25.90 10.84
C GLN A 130 -2.23 26.34 9.76
N ARG A 131 -1.01 25.79 9.78
CA ARG A 131 0.01 26.07 8.76
C ARG A 131 -0.40 25.52 7.40
N TYR A 132 -0.97 24.31 7.35
CA TYR A 132 -1.57 23.71 6.16
C TYR A 132 -2.61 24.64 5.53
N GLN A 133 -3.60 25.10 6.32
CA GLN A 133 -4.67 25.99 5.82
C GLN A 133 -4.15 27.35 5.37
N LYS A 134 -3.19 27.94 6.10
CA LYS A 134 -2.56 29.21 5.72
C LYS A 134 -1.72 29.09 4.44
N ALA A 135 -1.11 27.94 4.18
CA ALA A 135 -0.28 27.72 3.01
C ALA A 135 -1.09 27.65 1.70
N ILE A 136 -2.32 27.12 1.74
CA ILE A 136 -3.17 26.93 0.54
C ILE A 136 -3.30 28.20 -0.32
N PRO A 137 -3.82 29.34 0.18
CA PRO A 137 -4.01 30.53 -0.65
C PRO A 137 -2.69 31.13 -1.15
N VAL A 138 -1.61 30.98 -0.37
CA VAL A 138 -0.27 31.46 -0.76
C VAL A 138 0.26 30.64 -1.93
N LEU A 139 0.16 29.31 -1.84
CA LEU A 139 0.64 28.39 -2.87
C LEU A 139 -0.18 28.50 -4.15
N GLN A 140 -1.50 28.63 -4.07
CA GLN A 140 -2.37 28.87 -5.24
C GLN A 140 -1.92 30.12 -6.00
N LYS A 141 -1.73 31.24 -5.29
CA LYS A 141 -1.26 32.50 -5.88
C LYS A 141 0.13 32.36 -6.51
N THR A 142 1.05 31.63 -5.87
CA THR A 142 2.39 31.40 -6.41
C THR A 142 2.36 30.57 -7.70
N ILE A 143 1.51 29.54 -7.76
CA ILE A 143 1.32 28.70 -8.97
C ILE A 143 0.80 29.56 -10.13
N GLU A 144 -0.25 30.34 -9.89
CA GLU A 144 -0.85 31.22 -10.90
C GLU A 144 0.16 32.25 -11.41
N ALA A 145 0.87 32.92 -10.51
CA ALA A 145 1.88 33.91 -10.87
C ALA A 145 3.04 33.29 -11.69
N THR A 146 3.47 32.08 -11.34
CA THR A 146 4.52 31.36 -12.07
C THR A 146 4.08 31.02 -13.49
N LYS A 147 2.84 30.52 -13.65
CA LYS A 147 2.29 30.18 -14.97
C LYS A 147 2.07 31.41 -15.85
N GLN A 148 1.57 32.51 -15.27
CA GLN A 148 1.45 33.78 -15.96
C GLN A 148 2.82 34.31 -16.43
N ALA A 149 3.86 34.21 -15.60
CA ALA A 149 5.22 34.61 -15.98
C ALA A 149 5.82 33.75 -17.11
N GLN A 150 5.37 32.49 -17.25
CA GLN A 150 5.73 31.58 -18.35
C GLN A 150 4.90 31.81 -19.62
N GLY A 151 3.90 32.71 -19.59
CA GLY A 151 2.97 32.91 -20.69
C GLY A 151 1.98 31.76 -20.90
N GLU A 152 1.79 30.92 -19.87
CA GLU A 152 0.90 29.76 -19.90
C GLU A 152 -0.41 30.05 -19.14
N SER A 153 -1.52 29.49 -19.62
CA SER A 153 -2.77 29.43 -18.86
C SER A 153 -2.84 28.12 -18.07
N ILE A 154 -3.42 28.19 -16.87
CA ILE A 154 -3.66 27.03 -16.01
C ILE A 154 -5.09 27.09 -15.50
N SER A 155 -5.79 25.94 -15.49
CA SER A 155 -7.15 25.89 -14.97
C SER A 155 -7.16 25.88 -13.44
N GLU A 156 -8.27 26.33 -12.84
CA GLU A 156 -8.47 26.29 -11.38
C GLU A 156 -8.29 24.87 -10.81
N ARG A 157 -8.74 23.85 -11.56
CA ARG A 157 -8.58 22.44 -11.18
C ARG A 157 -7.10 22.02 -11.13
N GLU A 158 -6.29 22.46 -12.08
CA GLU A 158 -4.85 22.17 -12.11
C GLU A 158 -4.11 22.92 -11.01
N VAL A 159 -4.45 24.19 -10.77
CA VAL A 159 -3.93 24.96 -9.62
C VAL A 159 -4.22 24.25 -8.32
N HIS A 160 -5.47 23.81 -8.11
CA HIS A 160 -5.86 23.07 -6.92
C HIS A 160 -5.08 21.75 -6.78
N ALA A 161 -4.93 20.98 -7.84
CA ALA A 161 -4.18 19.72 -7.80
C ALA A 161 -2.69 19.94 -7.44
N CYS A 162 -2.02 20.88 -8.10
CA CYS A 162 -0.62 21.23 -7.80
C CYS A 162 -0.45 21.77 -6.37
N CYS A 163 -1.38 22.62 -5.92
CA CYS A 163 -1.40 23.14 -4.56
C CYS A 163 -1.54 22.00 -3.55
N MET A 164 -2.51 21.09 -3.74
CA MET A 164 -2.75 19.99 -2.82
C MET A 164 -1.63 18.96 -2.77
N ASP A 165 -0.94 18.72 -3.89
CA ASP A 165 0.26 17.88 -3.93
C ASP A 165 1.38 18.41 -3.01
N VAL A 166 1.47 19.73 -2.82
CA VAL A 166 2.46 20.37 -1.95
C VAL A 166 1.92 20.60 -0.54
N CYS A 167 0.73 21.16 -0.37
CA CYS A 167 0.12 21.45 0.93
C CYS A 167 0.04 20.21 1.82
N ARG A 168 -0.24 19.04 1.23
CA ARG A 168 -0.37 17.80 2.01
C ARG A 168 0.90 17.44 2.78
N TYR A 169 2.07 18.02 2.50
CA TYR A 169 3.31 17.81 3.27
C TYR A 169 3.18 18.24 4.74
N TYR A 170 2.29 19.19 5.05
CA TYR A 170 1.99 19.61 6.43
C TYR A 170 1.10 18.61 7.19
N LEU A 171 0.33 17.76 6.50
CA LEU A 171 -0.68 16.92 7.15
C LEU A 171 -0.02 15.85 8.02
N PRO A 172 -0.33 15.78 9.33
CA PRO A 172 0.15 14.74 10.23
C PRO A 172 -0.51 13.39 9.95
N ALA A 173 0.10 12.32 10.44
CA ALA A 173 -0.47 10.98 10.39
C ALA A 173 -1.77 10.83 11.22
N ALA A 174 -1.99 11.75 12.18
CA ALA A 174 -3.23 11.94 12.90
C ALA A 174 -4.42 12.38 12.05
N ALA A 175 -4.19 12.96 10.86
CA ALA A 175 -5.27 13.42 9.99
C ALA A 175 -6.23 12.26 9.68
N THR A 176 -7.53 12.48 9.82
CA THR A 176 -8.53 11.42 9.62
C THR A 176 -8.87 11.22 8.15
N ALA A 177 -9.20 9.99 7.79
CA ALA A 177 -9.65 9.62 6.45
C ALA A 177 -10.79 8.60 6.52
N ASN A 178 -11.44 8.39 5.37
CA ASN A 178 -12.44 7.36 5.20
C ASN A 178 -11.89 6.31 4.22
N VAL A 179 -12.16 5.05 4.50
CA VAL A 179 -11.77 3.92 3.64
C VAL A 179 -12.95 2.97 3.45
N GLY A 180 -13.29 2.73 2.19
CA GLY A 180 -14.17 1.63 1.80
C GLY A 180 -13.37 0.36 1.57
N ILE A 181 -13.84 -0.77 2.09
CA ILE A 181 -13.17 -2.07 2.03
C ILE A 181 -14.12 -3.10 1.43
N THR A 182 -13.65 -3.90 0.48
CA THR A 182 -14.33 -5.15 0.07
C THR A 182 -13.40 -6.33 0.32
N ILE A 183 -13.83 -7.27 1.14
CA ILE A 183 -12.96 -8.33 1.67
C ILE A 183 -13.74 -9.62 1.92
N ASN A 184 -13.13 -10.77 1.64
CA ASN A 184 -13.71 -12.07 1.97
C ASN A 184 -13.47 -12.44 3.45
N ALA A 185 -14.28 -13.35 4.01
CA ALA A 185 -14.26 -13.67 5.43
C ALA A 185 -12.91 -14.23 5.90
N ARG A 186 -12.23 -15.05 5.08
CA ARG A 186 -10.89 -15.56 5.39
C ARG A 186 -9.85 -14.44 5.50
N SER A 187 -9.90 -13.48 4.59
CA SER A 187 -8.98 -12.34 4.58
C SER A 187 -9.32 -11.35 5.68
N LEU A 188 -10.62 -11.19 5.99
CA LEU A 188 -11.11 -10.38 7.10
C LEU A 188 -10.69 -10.94 8.45
N GLU A 189 -10.80 -12.25 8.66
CA GLU A 189 -10.30 -12.94 9.86
C GLU A 189 -8.82 -12.60 10.10
N ASN A 190 -7.97 -12.79 9.08
CA ASN A 190 -6.55 -12.46 9.16
C ASN A 190 -6.31 -10.96 9.46
N ALA A 191 -7.06 -10.07 8.79
CA ALA A 191 -6.95 -8.63 9.00
C ALA A 191 -7.32 -8.25 10.44
N LEU A 192 -8.43 -8.78 10.96
CA LEU A 192 -8.91 -8.50 12.30
C LEU A 192 -7.95 -9.04 13.37
N CYS A 193 -7.45 -10.27 13.23
CA CYS A 193 -6.45 -10.82 14.14
C CYS A 193 -5.18 -9.94 14.20
N LYS A 194 -4.73 -9.43 13.04
CA LYS A 194 -3.60 -8.47 12.96
C LYS A 194 -3.94 -7.16 13.66
N MET A 195 -5.13 -6.59 13.43
CA MET A 195 -5.56 -5.32 14.03
C MET A 195 -5.71 -5.42 15.54
N LEU A 196 -6.32 -6.48 16.06
CA LEU A 196 -6.47 -6.74 17.50
C LEU A 196 -5.11 -6.94 18.20
N SER A 197 -4.10 -7.38 17.46
CA SER A 197 -2.73 -7.56 17.96
C SER A 197 -1.85 -6.31 17.84
N HIS A 198 -2.37 -5.23 17.25
CA HIS A 198 -1.57 -4.05 16.89
C HIS A 198 -1.17 -3.22 18.13
N PRO A 199 0.00 -2.54 18.15
CA PRO A 199 0.46 -1.74 19.29
C PRO A 199 -0.40 -0.49 19.57
N LEU A 200 -0.97 0.12 18.54
CA LEU A 200 -1.86 1.29 18.66
C LEU A 200 -3.26 0.88 19.16
N ALA A 201 -3.77 1.56 20.20
CA ALA A 201 -5.10 1.34 20.75
C ALA A 201 -6.20 1.60 19.71
N GLU A 202 -6.09 2.68 18.92
CA GLU A 202 -7.03 3.00 17.84
C GLU A 202 -7.23 1.82 16.88
N VAL A 203 -6.13 1.17 16.45
CA VAL A 203 -6.21 0.05 15.50
C VAL A 203 -6.92 -1.15 16.12
N ARG A 204 -6.65 -1.44 17.41
CA ARG A 204 -7.35 -2.52 18.13
C ARG A 204 -8.83 -2.21 18.32
N GLN A 205 -9.17 -0.96 18.61
CA GLN A 205 -10.55 -0.51 18.74
C GLN A 205 -11.29 -0.65 17.41
N ILE A 206 -10.74 -0.11 16.32
CA ILE A 206 -11.33 -0.24 14.97
C ILE A 206 -11.48 -1.72 14.60
N GLY A 207 -10.48 -2.56 14.88
CA GLY A 207 -10.59 -4.01 14.67
C GLY A 207 -11.75 -4.63 15.45
N SER A 208 -11.94 -4.23 16.70
CA SER A 208 -13.06 -4.68 17.53
C SER A 208 -14.41 -4.22 16.96
N GLU A 209 -14.52 -2.96 16.54
CA GLU A 209 -15.73 -2.39 15.95
C GLU A 209 -16.08 -3.05 14.60
N ILE A 210 -15.09 -3.27 13.73
CA ILE A 210 -15.29 -4.02 12.48
C ILE A 210 -15.75 -5.44 12.79
N LYS A 211 -15.17 -6.12 13.78
CA LYS A 211 -15.61 -7.45 14.21
C LYS A 211 -17.08 -7.44 14.66
N GLN A 212 -17.49 -6.44 15.45
CA GLN A 212 -18.88 -6.31 15.91
C GLN A 212 -19.87 -6.08 14.77
N VAL A 213 -19.49 -5.33 13.73
CA VAL A 213 -20.32 -5.19 12.54
C VAL A 213 -20.34 -6.50 11.74
N ALA A 214 -19.18 -7.12 11.52
CA ALA A 214 -19.04 -8.32 10.71
C ALA A 214 -19.79 -9.54 11.29
N ILE A 215 -19.80 -9.71 12.62
CA ILE A 215 -20.44 -10.86 13.28
C ILE A 215 -21.96 -10.89 13.08
N THR A 216 -22.59 -9.76 12.77
CA THR A 216 -24.03 -9.70 12.45
C THR A 216 -24.36 -10.32 11.09
N HIS A 217 -23.35 -10.44 10.20
CA HIS A 217 -23.49 -11.00 8.85
C HIS A 217 -22.74 -12.33 8.67
N LEU A 218 -21.71 -12.57 9.48
CA LEU A 218 -20.83 -13.75 9.46
C LEU A 218 -20.72 -14.36 10.87
N PRO A 219 -21.85 -14.75 11.50
CA PRO A 219 -21.89 -15.11 12.93
C PRO A 219 -21.02 -16.31 13.29
N THR A 220 -20.69 -17.17 12.32
CA THR A 220 -19.85 -18.34 12.52
C THR A 220 -18.41 -18.05 12.12
N LEU A 221 -18.20 -17.44 10.94
CA LEU A 221 -16.88 -17.30 10.33
C LEU A 221 -15.96 -16.32 11.05
N VAL A 222 -16.48 -15.29 11.74
CA VAL A 222 -15.64 -14.33 12.50
C VAL A 222 -15.75 -14.48 14.02
N LYS A 223 -16.46 -15.51 14.50
CA LYS A 223 -16.78 -15.72 15.91
C LYS A 223 -15.54 -15.78 16.81
N TYR A 224 -14.53 -16.55 16.39
CA TYR A 224 -13.32 -16.86 17.16
C TYR A 224 -12.13 -15.96 16.83
N VAL A 225 -12.33 -14.91 16.03
CA VAL A 225 -11.31 -13.89 15.76
C VAL A 225 -10.87 -13.27 17.09
N ASP A 226 -9.57 -13.30 17.38
CA ASP A 226 -9.01 -12.71 18.59
C ASP A 226 -7.58 -12.22 18.34
N GLU A 227 -6.98 -11.56 19.33
CA GLU A 227 -5.57 -11.20 19.27
C GLU A 227 -4.65 -12.44 19.19
N ILE A 228 -3.54 -12.26 18.48
CA ILE A 228 -2.51 -13.28 18.31
C ILE A 228 -1.33 -12.91 19.21
N ALA A 229 -1.20 -13.64 20.33
CA ALA A 229 -0.11 -13.44 21.29
C ALA A 229 1.29 -13.48 20.64
N TYR A 230 1.48 -14.34 19.64
CA TYR A 230 2.73 -14.41 18.88
C TYR A 230 3.10 -13.09 18.21
N LEU A 231 2.15 -12.36 17.60
CA LEU A 231 2.45 -11.09 16.92
C LEU A 231 2.94 -10.04 17.92
N LYS A 232 2.26 -9.91 19.06
CA LYS A 232 2.63 -8.99 20.15
C LYS A 232 4.03 -9.31 20.70
N GLN A 233 4.29 -10.59 20.97
CA GLN A 233 5.60 -11.05 21.45
C GLN A 233 6.70 -10.88 20.41
N ALA A 234 6.42 -11.12 19.12
CA ALA A 234 7.39 -10.96 18.04
C ALA A 234 7.78 -9.49 17.89
N GLU A 235 6.81 -8.56 17.91
CA GLU A 235 7.07 -7.13 17.85
C GLU A 235 7.92 -6.67 19.04
N GLU A 236 7.51 -7.01 20.27
CA GLU A 236 8.23 -6.60 21.48
C GLU A 236 9.67 -7.13 21.50
N ARG A 237 9.85 -8.45 21.33
CA ARG A 237 11.16 -9.10 21.43
C ARG A 237 12.09 -8.66 20.31
N THR A 238 11.57 -8.49 19.09
CA THR A 238 12.38 -8.05 17.95
C THR A 238 12.77 -6.59 18.12
N THR A 239 11.88 -5.73 18.62
CA THR A 239 12.20 -4.32 18.91
C THR A 239 13.30 -4.21 19.95
N GLN A 240 13.20 -4.95 21.05
CA GLN A 240 14.23 -4.98 22.10
C GLN A 240 15.57 -5.51 21.58
N LEU A 241 15.56 -6.57 20.76
CA LEU A 241 16.78 -7.12 20.17
C LEU A 241 17.42 -6.15 19.17
N ALA A 242 16.63 -5.53 18.29
CA ALA A 242 17.12 -4.59 17.29
C ALA A 242 17.81 -3.38 17.92
N GLN A 243 17.26 -2.84 19.02
CA GLN A 243 17.87 -1.76 19.79
C GLN A 243 19.22 -2.17 20.41
N LYS A 244 19.37 -3.43 20.84
CA LYS A 244 20.64 -3.96 21.37
C LYS A 244 21.68 -4.18 20.28
N LEU A 245 21.26 -4.65 19.10
CA LEU A 245 22.16 -4.94 17.97
C LEU A 245 22.67 -3.66 17.30
N ASN A 246 21.85 -2.60 17.26
CA ASN A 246 22.17 -1.34 16.62
C ASN A 246 22.07 -0.18 17.63
N PRO A 247 22.98 -0.10 18.62
CA PRO A 247 22.94 0.93 19.66
C PRO A 247 23.30 2.34 19.14
N SER A 248 23.87 2.43 17.93
CA SER A 248 24.24 3.68 17.28
C SER A 248 23.69 3.68 15.86
N TYR A 249 22.72 4.55 15.59
CA TYR A 249 22.22 4.80 14.25
C TYR A 249 23.36 5.40 13.40
N SER A 250 23.95 4.61 12.50
CA SER A 250 24.95 5.08 11.55
C SER A 250 24.25 5.72 10.34
N LYS A 251 24.37 7.05 10.22
CA LYS A 251 23.89 7.86 9.08
C LYS A 251 24.80 7.69 7.84
N GLU A 252 24.93 6.49 7.29
CA GLU A 252 26.04 6.24 6.35
C GLU A 252 25.68 5.94 4.89
N THR A 253 24.41 5.95 4.48
CA THR A 253 24.10 5.85 3.05
C THR A 253 23.44 7.11 2.52
N ASP A 254 24.15 7.81 1.63
CA ASP A 254 23.59 8.89 0.79
C ASP A 254 22.64 8.33 -0.27
N GLN A 255 22.70 7.02 -0.54
CA GLN A 255 21.80 6.36 -1.48
C GLN A 255 20.41 6.16 -0.86
N TRP A 256 19.45 6.96 -1.32
CA TRP A 256 18.06 6.92 -0.88
C TRP A 256 17.23 5.81 -1.56
N CYS A 257 17.69 5.23 -2.66
CA CYS A 257 17.03 4.09 -3.32
C CYS A 257 18.08 3.19 -3.96
N THR A 258 18.06 1.92 -3.54
CA THR A 258 19.05 0.91 -3.92
C THR A 258 18.35 -0.38 -4.29
N LEU A 259 18.84 -1.05 -5.34
CA LEU A 259 18.54 -2.45 -5.60
C LEU A 259 19.53 -3.27 -4.76
N VAL A 260 19.06 -3.77 -3.63
CA VAL A 260 19.87 -4.47 -2.62
C VAL A 260 20.26 -5.86 -3.10
N ASP A 261 19.32 -6.56 -3.73
CA ASP A 261 19.50 -7.93 -4.20
C ASP A 261 18.49 -8.25 -5.31
N HIS A 262 18.78 -9.23 -6.15
CA HIS A 262 17.86 -9.69 -7.20
C HIS A 262 18.19 -11.09 -7.71
N ASP A 263 17.25 -11.69 -8.43
CA ASP A 263 17.45 -12.93 -9.16
C ASP A 263 18.40 -12.75 -10.35
N VAL A 264 19.69 -13.08 -10.23
CA VAL A 264 20.66 -12.94 -11.33
C VAL A 264 20.32 -13.77 -12.59
N ARG A 265 19.34 -14.67 -12.52
CA ARG A 265 18.88 -15.52 -13.63
C ARG A 265 17.43 -15.24 -14.04
N PHE A 266 16.87 -14.08 -13.69
CA PHE A 266 15.46 -13.79 -13.97
C PHE A 266 15.10 -13.93 -15.46
N GLU A 267 15.99 -13.56 -16.38
CA GLU A 267 15.75 -13.68 -17.83
C GLU A 267 15.57 -15.15 -18.23
N ASP A 268 16.47 -16.02 -17.79
CA ASP A 268 16.40 -17.47 -17.99
C ASP A 268 15.09 -18.03 -17.42
N HIS A 269 14.75 -17.66 -16.18
CA HIS A 269 13.58 -18.19 -15.50
C HIS A 269 12.27 -17.80 -16.20
N ILE A 270 12.16 -16.53 -16.62
CA ILE A 270 10.99 -16.00 -17.34
C ILE A 270 10.82 -16.70 -18.69
N LEU A 271 11.88 -16.74 -19.51
CA LEU A 271 11.82 -17.25 -20.87
C LEU A 271 11.65 -18.78 -20.89
N ASN A 272 12.29 -19.48 -19.95
CA ASN A 272 12.07 -20.91 -19.76
C ASN A 272 10.64 -21.20 -19.30
N ALA A 273 10.09 -20.45 -18.34
CA ALA A 273 8.70 -20.62 -17.91
C ALA A 273 7.70 -20.40 -19.07
N LEU A 274 7.99 -19.45 -19.97
CA LEU A 274 7.21 -19.23 -21.18
C LEU A 274 7.23 -20.46 -22.09
N LEU A 275 8.41 -20.99 -22.42
CA LEU A 275 8.54 -22.19 -23.24
C LEU A 275 7.88 -23.41 -22.58
N TYR A 276 8.10 -23.59 -21.28
CA TYR A 276 7.54 -24.68 -20.49
C TYR A 276 6.01 -24.74 -20.57
N ARG A 277 5.34 -23.58 -20.62
CA ARG A 277 3.88 -23.52 -20.75
C ARG A 277 3.36 -24.02 -22.10
N PHE A 278 4.14 -23.86 -23.17
CA PHE A 278 3.71 -24.12 -24.54
C PHE A 278 4.42 -25.32 -25.19
N ASP A 279 5.23 -26.05 -24.42
CA ASP A 279 5.93 -27.26 -24.83
C ASP A 279 5.65 -28.42 -23.84
N SER A 280 6.04 -29.65 -24.19
CA SER A 280 5.94 -30.85 -23.34
C SER A 280 7.25 -31.21 -22.64
N THR A 281 8.20 -30.28 -22.61
CA THR A 281 9.55 -30.45 -22.08
C THR A 281 9.63 -30.01 -20.61
N SER A 282 10.56 -30.60 -19.86
CA SER A 282 10.81 -30.19 -18.48
C SER A 282 11.59 -28.87 -18.43
N PHE A 283 11.46 -28.15 -17.30
CA PHE A 283 12.22 -26.93 -17.05
C PHE A 283 13.73 -27.11 -17.26
N SER A 284 14.30 -28.22 -16.77
CA SER A 284 15.74 -28.52 -16.92
C SER A 284 16.17 -28.74 -18.37
N HIS A 285 15.27 -29.27 -19.21
CA HIS A 285 15.55 -29.47 -20.63
C HIS A 285 15.58 -28.13 -21.37
N ASN A 286 14.59 -27.28 -21.11
CA ASN A 286 14.49 -25.95 -21.72
C ASN A 286 15.64 -25.02 -21.31
N GLU A 287 16.10 -25.12 -20.06
CA GLU A 287 17.26 -24.37 -19.58
C GLU A 287 18.53 -24.68 -20.40
N SER A 288 18.77 -25.96 -20.66
CA SER A 288 19.93 -26.40 -21.47
C SER A 288 19.84 -25.93 -22.93
N SER A 289 18.62 -25.79 -23.46
CA SER A 289 18.36 -25.27 -24.80
C SER A 289 18.48 -23.75 -24.85
N PHE A 290 18.03 -23.04 -23.81
CA PHE A 290 18.08 -21.59 -23.71
C PHE A 290 19.52 -21.05 -23.70
N GLN A 291 20.42 -21.69 -22.96
CA GLN A 291 21.85 -21.32 -22.94
C GLN A 291 22.52 -21.41 -24.32
N LYS A 292 21.94 -22.18 -25.24
CA LYS A 292 22.43 -22.37 -26.62
C LYS A 292 21.59 -21.59 -27.64
N MET A 293 20.57 -20.87 -27.18
CA MET A 293 19.62 -20.16 -28.02
C MET A 293 20.29 -18.93 -28.66
N PRO A 294 20.24 -18.78 -30.00
CA PRO A 294 20.71 -17.57 -30.65
C PRO A 294 19.91 -16.33 -30.20
N GLN A 295 20.58 -15.18 -30.12
CA GLN A 295 19.98 -13.90 -29.72
C GLN A 295 18.66 -13.58 -30.46
N LYS A 296 18.60 -13.86 -31.78
CA LYS A 296 17.39 -13.63 -32.58
C LYS A 296 16.16 -14.39 -32.06
N GLN A 297 16.34 -15.61 -31.55
CA GLN A 297 15.24 -16.38 -30.98
C GLN A 297 14.85 -15.85 -29.59
N GLN A 298 15.80 -15.33 -28.82
CA GLN A 298 15.50 -14.65 -27.56
C GLN A 298 14.68 -13.38 -27.82
N GLU A 299 15.04 -12.58 -28.82
CA GLU A 299 14.28 -11.40 -29.26
C GLU A 299 12.85 -11.76 -29.72
N GLU A 300 12.67 -12.89 -30.41
CA GLU A 300 11.35 -13.40 -30.79
C GLU A 300 10.49 -13.74 -29.56
N LEU A 301 11.08 -14.34 -28.52
CA LEU A 301 10.37 -14.61 -27.27
C LEU A 301 9.97 -13.32 -26.54
N LEU A 302 10.80 -12.27 -26.59
CA LEU A 302 10.43 -10.97 -26.03
C LEU A 302 9.31 -10.30 -26.80
N ASP A 303 9.33 -10.37 -28.13
CA ASP A 303 8.23 -9.87 -28.96
C ASP A 303 6.92 -10.59 -28.64
N ILE A 304 6.97 -11.89 -28.34
CA ILE A 304 5.81 -12.65 -27.85
C ILE A 304 5.36 -12.16 -26.47
N LEU A 305 6.29 -11.89 -25.54
CA LEU A 305 5.97 -11.41 -24.19
C LEU A 305 5.38 -9.99 -24.17
N PHE A 306 5.88 -9.10 -25.03
CA PHE A 306 5.66 -7.66 -24.91
C PHE A 306 5.20 -6.96 -26.19
N GLY A 307 5.53 -7.48 -27.37
CA GLY A 307 5.46 -6.76 -28.65
C GLY A 307 4.06 -6.31 -29.09
N LYS A 308 3.01 -6.92 -28.54
CA LYS A 308 1.60 -6.58 -28.83
C LYS A 308 0.77 -6.21 -27.61
N LEU A 309 1.40 -5.86 -26.48
CA LEU A 309 0.67 -5.41 -25.30
C LEU A 309 0.02 -4.05 -25.57
N GLY A 310 -1.30 -3.97 -25.46
CA GLY A 310 -2.05 -2.72 -25.42
C GLY A 310 -1.91 -2.00 -24.07
N GLU A 311 -2.35 -0.74 -24.01
CA GLU A 311 -2.23 0.11 -22.81
C GLU A 311 -2.92 -0.46 -21.56
N HIS A 312 -3.94 -1.30 -21.74
CA HIS A 312 -4.74 -1.90 -20.68
C HIS A 312 -4.51 -3.41 -20.52
N ASP A 313 -3.62 -4.00 -21.32
CA ASP A 313 -3.35 -5.42 -21.24
C ASP A 313 -2.49 -5.74 -20.02
N ILE A 314 -2.80 -6.86 -19.37
CA ILE A 314 -2.00 -7.35 -18.26
C ILE A 314 -0.95 -8.30 -18.84
N PRO A 315 0.36 -8.04 -18.64
CA PRO A 315 1.40 -8.93 -19.11
C PRO A 315 1.25 -10.36 -18.61
N LEU A 316 1.86 -11.28 -19.35
CA LEU A 316 1.90 -12.71 -19.05
C LEU A 316 2.44 -12.99 -17.63
N ARG A 317 1.94 -14.06 -17.02
CA ARG A 317 2.23 -14.40 -15.62
C ARG A 317 3.67 -14.87 -15.42
N GLU A 318 4.29 -15.33 -16.49
CA GLU A 318 5.66 -15.83 -16.54
C GLU A 318 6.68 -14.78 -16.08
N LEU A 319 6.35 -13.49 -16.21
CA LEU A 319 7.13 -12.38 -15.64
C LEU A 319 7.19 -12.38 -14.10
N GLU A 320 6.35 -13.17 -13.42
CA GLU A 320 6.41 -13.38 -11.97
C GLU A 320 7.57 -14.30 -11.54
N TYR A 321 8.19 -15.04 -12.46
CA TYR A 321 9.41 -15.84 -12.19
C TYR A 321 10.67 -14.96 -12.14
N SER A 322 10.60 -13.90 -11.35
CA SER A 322 11.68 -12.95 -11.09
C SER A 322 11.48 -12.30 -9.73
N TRP A 323 12.54 -11.82 -9.11
CA TRP A 323 12.43 -11.02 -7.89
C TRP A 323 13.54 -9.99 -7.78
N PHE A 324 13.19 -8.83 -7.23
CA PHE A 324 14.07 -7.68 -7.03
C PHE A 324 13.79 -7.10 -5.64
N LEU A 325 14.83 -6.88 -4.84
CA LEU A 325 14.74 -6.36 -3.48
C LEU A 325 15.30 -4.93 -3.43
N PHE A 326 14.45 -3.97 -3.06
CA PHE A 326 14.80 -2.57 -2.94
C PHE A 326 14.81 -2.09 -1.49
N ASP A 327 15.80 -1.30 -1.10
CA ASP A 327 15.76 -0.45 0.10
C ASP A 327 15.57 1.00 -0.37
N ILE A 328 14.45 1.59 0.02
CA ILE A 328 13.97 2.89 -0.46
C ILE A 328 13.64 3.79 0.72
N LEU A 329 14.16 5.01 0.68
CA LEU A 329 13.82 6.12 1.54
C LEU A 329 12.97 7.12 0.75
N MET A 330 11.74 7.34 1.18
CA MET A 330 10.79 8.25 0.53
C MET A 330 9.96 8.99 1.56
N ASP A 331 9.42 10.15 1.21
CA ASP A 331 8.47 10.85 2.09
C ASP A 331 7.19 10.00 2.28
N GLN A 332 6.54 10.18 3.43
CA GLN A 332 5.33 9.45 3.76
C GLN A 332 4.20 9.72 2.74
N GLY A 333 4.18 10.89 2.09
CA GLY A 333 3.30 11.20 0.96
C GLY A 333 3.47 10.26 -0.24
N ALA A 334 4.71 10.01 -0.67
CA ALA A 334 5.04 9.03 -1.70
C ALA A 334 4.69 7.60 -1.26
N TYR A 335 4.96 7.25 -0.01
CA TYR A 335 4.64 5.91 0.51
C TYR A 335 3.14 5.60 0.46
N PHE A 336 2.25 6.58 0.67
CA PHE A 336 0.81 6.38 0.51
C PHE A 336 0.37 5.97 -0.90
N GLU A 337 1.15 6.32 -1.93
CA GLU A 337 0.92 5.85 -3.31
C GLU A 337 1.65 4.54 -3.60
N PHE A 338 2.82 4.33 -3.00
CA PHE A 338 3.59 3.10 -3.11
C PHE A 338 2.86 1.89 -2.51
N LYS A 339 2.32 2.04 -1.29
CA LYS A 339 1.63 0.95 -0.56
C LYS A 339 0.40 0.38 -1.28
N ARG A 340 -0.16 1.14 -2.24
CA ARG A 340 -1.31 0.74 -3.06
C ARG A 340 -0.97 -0.40 -4.03
N HIS A 341 0.31 -0.66 -4.28
CA HIS A 341 0.78 -1.81 -5.05
C HIS A 341 0.90 -3.03 -4.12
N ARG A 342 -0.06 -3.95 -4.19
CA ARG A 342 -0.22 -5.03 -3.19
C ARG A 342 0.39 -6.37 -3.59
N MET A 343 0.67 -6.59 -4.88
CA MET A 343 1.32 -7.81 -5.40
C MET A 343 2.85 -7.75 -5.24
N MET A 344 3.30 -7.28 -4.09
CA MET A 344 4.71 -7.20 -3.70
C MET A 344 4.82 -7.34 -2.17
N THR A 345 6.01 -7.63 -1.69
CA THR A 345 6.29 -7.64 -0.24
C THR A 345 6.80 -6.27 0.16
N GLN A 346 6.32 -5.76 1.29
CA GLN A 346 6.74 -4.47 1.85
C GLN A 346 7.00 -4.66 3.35
N THR A 347 8.17 -4.24 3.81
CA THR A 347 8.51 -4.12 5.23
C THR A 347 8.89 -2.68 5.49
N VAL A 348 8.18 -2.02 6.38
CA VAL A 348 8.30 -0.57 6.57
C VAL A 348 8.69 -0.28 8.01
N GLN A 349 9.67 0.60 8.19
CA GLN A 349 10.06 1.04 9.53
C GLN A 349 8.94 1.87 10.18
N PRO A 350 8.87 2.05 11.50
CA PRO A 350 7.90 2.97 12.11
C PRO A 350 8.04 4.40 11.58
N LEU A 351 6.92 5.10 11.38
CA LEU A 351 6.93 6.50 10.96
C LEU A 351 7.56 7.35 12.08
N SER A 352 8.60 8.12 11.75
CA SER A 352 9.40 8.83 12.73
C SER A 352 10.18 9.98 12.08
N PRO A 353 10.77 10.90 12.86
CA PRO A 353 11.52 12.01 12.30
C PRO A 353 13.00 11.67 12.03
N HIS A 354 13.43 10.42 12.23
CA HIS A 354 14.84 10.05 12.23
C HIS A 354 15.52 10.20 10.87
N ASP A 355 14.79 9.99 9.77
CA ASP A 355 15.34 10.09 8.41
C ASP A 355 15.18 11.48 7.78
N GLY A 356 14.79 12.48 8.58
CA GLY A 356 14.58 13.85 8.13
C GLY A 356 13.32 14.02 7.27
N PHE A 357 13.16 15.21 6.69
CA PHE A 357 12.00 15.57 5.87
C PHE A 357 12.42 16.25 4.56
N ALA A 358 11.54 16.17 3.56
CA ALA A 358 11.69 16.84 2.28
C ALA A 358 10.98 18.21 2.28
N ILE A 359 11.52 19.16 1.51
CA ILE A 359 10.89 20.47 1.27
C ILE A 359 10.56 20.59 -0.22
N PRO A 360 9.27 20.58 -0.60
CA PRO A 360 8.86 20.85 -1.96
C PRO A 360 9.33 22.24 -2.41
N ARG A 361 9.81 22.35 -3.65
CA ARG A 361 10.35 23.61 -4.21
C ARG A 361 9.33 24.75 -4.17
N LEU A 362 8.05 24.41 -4.35
CA LEU A 362 6.97 25.40 -4.31
C LEU A 362 6.82 26.05 -2.92
N ILE A 363 7.13 25.35 -1.82
CA ILE A 363 7.16 25.94 -0.47
C ILE A 363 8.20 27.07 -0.41
N THR A 364 9.39 26.83 -0.96
CA THR A 364 10.48 27.81 -1.00
C THR A 364 10.15 28.97 -1.94
N GLN A 365 9.63 28.69 -3.14
CA GLN A 365 9.21 29.72 -4.10
C GLN A 365 8.08 30.60 -3.56
N ALA A 366 7.21 30.05 -2.71
CA ALA A 366 6.15 30.79 -2.04
C ALA A 366 6.63 31.58 -0.81
N GLY A 367 7.91 31.49 -0.44
CA GLY A 367 8.46 32.16 0.75
C GLY A 367 8.03 31.52 2.08
N LEU A 368 7.55 30.28 2.05
CA LEU A 368 7.05 29.56 3.23
C LEU A 368 8.09 28.65 3.90
N GLU A 369 9.34 28.66 3.41
CA GLU A 369 10.37 27.71 3.87
C GLU A 369 10.66 27.79 5.37
N VAL A 370 10.79 29.00 5.93
CA VAL A 370 11.05 29.21 7.36
C VAL A 370 9.91 28.62 8.20
N ASP A 371 8.68 29.02 7.88
CA ASP A 371 7.46 28.52 8.54
C ASP A 371 7.30 27.00 8.43
N PHE A 372 7.63 26.43 7.27
CA PHE A 372 7.59 24.98 7.04
C PHE A 372 8.61 24.25 7.91
N ARG A 373 9.86 24.72 7.96
CA ARG A 373 10.93 24.14 8.77
C ARG A 373 10.59 24.19 10.26
N GLU A 374 10.09 25.32 10.74
CA GLU A 374 9.64 25.46 12.13
C GLU A 374 8.57 24.42 12.47
N ALA A 375 7.57 24.25 11.59
CA ALA A 375 6.52 23.26 11.79
C ALA A 375 7.07 21.82 11.87
N MET A 376 8.01 21.45 10.99
CA MET A 376 8.66 20.13 11.02
C MET A 376 9.50 19.93 12.28
N GLN A 377 10.23 20.95 12.74
CA GLN A 377 11.03 20.85 13.96
C GLN A 377 10.15 20.73 15.22
N MET A 378 9.02 21.43 15.27
CA MET A 378 8.03 21.26 16.35
C MET A 378 7.47 19.84 16.38
N ALA A 379 7.06 19.30 15.22
CA ALA A 379 6.57 17.92 15.13
C ALA A 379 7.62 16.89 15.57
N LYS A 380 8.88 17.08 15.17
CA LYS A 380 10.01 16.25 15.60
C LYS A 380 10.23 16.33 17.11
N ALA A 381 10.22 17.53 17.69
CA ALA A 381 10.42 17.72 19.14
C ALA A 381 9.28 17.07 19.94
N ALA A 382 8.04 17.19 19.47
CA ALA A 382 6.88 16.53 20.07
C ALA A 382 7.02 15.00 20.01
N TYR A 383 7.37 14.45 18.84
CA TYR A 383 7.64 13.02 18.69
C TYR A 383 8.70 12.53 19.67
N GLN A 384 9.83 13.24 19.79
CA GLN A 384 10.94 12.84 20.66
C GLN A 384 10.55 12.79 22.14
N GLN A 385 9.65 13.65 22.59
CA GLN A 385 9.14 13.63 23.96
C GLN A 385 8.11 12.51 24.16
N ILE A 386 7.13 12.39 23.26
CA ILE A 386 6.08 11.37 23.35
C ILE A 386 6.70 9.96 23.25
N ALA A 387 7.64 9.75 22.33
CA ALA A 387 8.21 8.43 22.06
C ALA A 387 9.03 7.83 23.20
N GLN A 388 9.37 8.61 24.23
CA GLN A 388 10.02 8.12 25.45
C GLN A 388 9.09 7.26 26.30
N VAL A 389 7.78 7.50 26.20
CA VAL A 389 6.76 6.78 26.97
C VAL A 389 5.86 6.00 26.01
N GLU A 390 5.33 6.66 24.99
CA GLU A 390 4.36 6.12 24.04
C GLU A 390 4.92 6.09 22.61
N ARG A 391 5.86 5.17 22.36
CA ARG A 391 6.60 5.07 21.09
C ARG A 391 5.69 4.94 19.87
N ALA A 392 4.66 4.10 19.96
CA ALA A 392 3.75 3.87 18.84
C ALA A 392 2.92 5.13 18.54
N ALA A 393 2.29 5.71 19.58
CA ALA A 393 1.44 6.89 19.45
C ALA A 393 2.21 8.17 19.07
N ALA A 394 3.52 8.25 19.34
CA ALA A 394 4.33 9.38 18.87
C ALA A 394 4.23 9.60 17.36
N SER A 395 4.01 8.54 16.58
CA SER A 395 3.92 8.61 15.11
C SER A 395 2.76 9.49 14.61
N TYR A 396 1.72 9.70 15.42
CA TYR A 396 0.54 10.49 15.04
C TYR A 396 0.89 11.94 14.69
N VAL A 397 1.88 12.55 15.37
CA VAL A 397 2.26 13.95 15.11
C VAL A 397 3.12 14.12 13.86
N ILE A 398 3.58 13.05 13.21
CA ILE A 398 4.55 13.13 12.11
C ILE A 398 3.86 13.50 10.79
N PRO A 399 4.25 14.62 10.16
CA PRO A 399 3.75 15.04 8.84
C PRO A 399 4.19 14.16 7.67
N ASN A 400 3.44 14.25 6.58
CA ASN A 400 3.75 13.58 5.30
C ASN A 400 5.15 13.91 4.75
N ALA A 401 5.70 15.07 5.12
CA ALA A 401 7.02 15.51 4.67
C ALA A 401 8.17 14.63 5.15
N PHE A 402 8.00 13.91 6.25
CA PHE A 402 9.05 13.08 6.81
C PHE A 402 9.29 11.83 5.97
N ASN A 403 10.57 11.52 5.81
CA ASN A 403 11.03 10.35 5.10
C ASN A 403 10.88 9.09 5.96
N ARG A 404 10.62 7.98 5.29
CA ARG A 404 10.45 6.66 5.91
C ARG A 404 11.09 5.59 5.04
N ARG A 405 11.82 4.68 5.68
CA ARG A 405 12.50 3.59 4.99
C ARG A 405 11.59 2.39 4.77
N VAL A 406 11.59 1.89 3.54
CA VAL A 406 10.76 0.81 3.02
C VAL A 406 11.67 -0.21 2.34
N LEU A 407 11.64 -1.45 2.82
CA LEU A 407 12.20 -2.60 2.12
C LEU A 407 11.09 -3.22 1.26
N SER A 408 11.30 -3.36 -0.05
CA SER A 408 10.30 -3.90 -0.96
C SER A 408 10.85 -5.01 -1.85
N ALA A 409 10.19 -6.15 -1.88
CA ALA A 409 10.49 -7.23 -2.83
C ALA A 409 9.37 -7.32 -3.88
N ILE A 410 9.74 -7.23 -5.15
CA ILE A 410 8.81 -7.12 -6.28
C ILE A 410 9.27 -8.02 -7.45
N ASN A 411 8.33 -8.60 -8.19
CA ASN A 411 8.63 -9.30 -9.46
C ASN A 411 8.47 -8.35 -10.66
N LEU A 412 9.02 -8.73 -11.82
CA LEU A 412 9.00 -7.90 -13.03
C LEU A 412 7.58 -7.52 -13.48
N ARG A 413 6.63 -8.46 -13.41
CA ARG A 413 5.22 -8.19 -13.76
C ARG A 413 4.62 -7.05 -12.94
N SER A 414 4.90 -7.06 -11.63
CA SER A 414 4.41 -6.06 -10.69
C SER A 414 5.20 -4.75 -10.79
N ALA A 415 6.50 -4.82 -11.07
CA ALA A 415 7.34 -3.66 -11.32
C ALA A 415 6.90 -2.88 -12.56
N LEU A 416 6.57 -3.57 -13.66
CA LEU A 416 6.00 -2.98 -14.88
C LEU A 416 4.73 -2.18 -14.56
N HIS A 417 3.79 -2.80 -13.86
CA HIS A 417 2.54 -2.13 -13.45
C HIS A 417 2.81 -0.92 -12.54
N LEU A 418 3.73 -1.07 -11.57
CA LEU A 418 4.11 0.03 -10.68
C LEU A 418 4.68 1.20 -11.46
N ILE A 419 5.65 0.95 -12.34
CA ILE A 419 6.33 1.98 -13.11
C ILE A 419 5.39 2.64 -14.10
N GLN A 420 4.55 1.88 -14.81
CA GLN A 420 3.56 2.45 -15.72
C GLN A 420 2.62 3.42 -14.98
N LEU A 421 2.05 3.02 -13.83
CA LEU A 421 1.13 3.89 -13.09
C LEU A 421 1.81 5.03 -12.35
N ARG A 422 3.04 4.83 -11.87
CA ARG A 422 3.72 5.77 -10.99
C ARG A 422 4.75 6.65 -11.68
N THR A 423 4.97 6.47 -12.97
CA THR A 423 5.69 7.45 -13.82
C THR A 423 4.73 8.26 -14.69
N ALA A 424 3.43 7.99 -14.62
CA ALA A 424 2.40 8.75 -15.32
C ALA A 424 2.42 10.25 -14.90
N PRO A 425 2.22 11.21 -15.83
CA PRO A 425 2.27 12.65 -15.52
C PRO A 425 1.33 13.11 -14.41
N ASN A 426 0.21 12.41 -14.21
CA ASN A 426 -0.78 12.71 -13.19
C ASN A 426 -0.43 12.14 -11.80
N ALA A 427 0.59 11.29 -11.69
CA ALA A 427 1.09 10.79 -10.41
C ALA A 427 1.86 11.88 -9.66
N HIS A 428 1.79 11.85 -8.32
CA HIS A 428 2.48 12.85 -7.51
C HIS A 428 4.00 12.81 -7.75
N PHE A 429 4.64 13.97 -7.88
CA PHE A 429 6.06 14.07 -8.24
C PHE A 429 6.98 13.21 -7.36
N ALA A 430 6.70 13.11 -6.05
CA ALA A 430 7.51 12.29 -5.16
C ALA A 430 7.48 10.78 -5.46
N ILE A 431 6.32 10.21 -5.84
CA ILE A 431 6.26 8.79 -6.23
C ILE A 431 6.82 8.59 -7.65
N ARG A 432 6.70 9.59 -8.53
CA ARG A 432 7.38 9.59 -9.84
C ARG A 432 8.89 9.52 -9.69
N ARG A 433 9.47 10.25 -8.74
CA ARG A 433 10.90 10.17 -8.41
C ARG A 433 11.31 8.74 -8.03
N VAL A 434 10.56 8.11 -7.12
CA VAL A 434 10.81 6.72 -6.69
C VAL A 434 10.69 5.75 -7.87
N ALA A 435 9.60 5.82 -8.63
CA ALA A 435 9.33 4.91 -9.73
C ALA A 435 10.36 5.04 -10.87
N ASN A 436 10.78 6.25 -11.22
CA ASN A 436 11.82 6.47 -12.22
C ASN A 436 13.19 5.96 -11.77
N ARG A 437 13.55 6.12 -10.48
CA ARG A 437 14.79 5.54 -9.95
C ARG A 437 14.76 4.01 -9.92
N MET A 438 13.62 3.41 -9.52
CA MET A 438 13.45 1.96 -9.61
C MET A 438 13.55 1.49 -11.06
N ALA A 439 12.96 2.23 -12.01
CA ALA A 439 13.02 1.87 -13.42
C ALA A 439 14.43 1.94 -13.99
N GLU A 440 15.21 2.95 -13.62
CA GLU A 440 16.64 3.05 -13.96
C GLU A 440 17.43 1.86 -13.42
N LEU A 441 17.32 1.57 -12.12
CA LEU A 441 18.03 0.46 -11.47
C LEU A 441 17.68 -0.92 -12.09
N LEU A 442 16.43 -1.13 -12.49
CA LEU A 442 16.02 -2.35 -13.17
C LEU A 442 16.60 -2.44 -14.58
N ARG A 443 16.59 -1.35 -15.35
CA ARG A 443 17.19 -1.32 -16.69
C ARG A 443 18.69 -1.60 -16.67
N GLU A 444 19.39 -1.14 -15.64
CA GLU A 444 20.82 -1.46 -15.44
C GLU A 444 21.08 -2.97 -15.34
N GLN A 445 20.13 -3.75 -14.79
CA GLN A 445 20.24 -5.22 -14.70
C GLN A 445 19.64 -5.95 -15.90
N MET A 446 18.69 -5.33 -16.60
CA MET A 446 17.89 -5.96 -17.67
C MET A 446 18.47 -5.72 -19.05
N HIS A 447 19.48 -6.48 -19.45
CA HIS A 447 20.07 -6.30 -20.79
C HIS A 447 19.07 -6.65 -21.91
N LEU A 448 18.34 -7.76 -21.78
CA LEU A 448 17.45 -8.23 -22.83
C LEU A 448 16.10 -7.48 -22.81
N PHE A 449 15.57 -7.18 -21.63
CA PHE A 449 14.22 -6.62 -21.45
C PHE A 449 14.17 -5.08 -21.59
N THR A 450 15.30 -4.38 -21.56
CA THR A 450 15.37 -2.90 -21.59
C THR A 450 14.49 -2.25 -22.67
N PRO A 451 14.45 -2.70 -23.94
CA PRO A 451 13.63 -2.08 -24.97
C PRO A 451 12.12 -2.07 -24.69
N TYR A 452 11.65 -3.03 -23.88
CA TYR A 452 10.24 -3.23 -23.53
C TYR A 452 9.87 -2.65 -22.16
N PHE A 453 10.86 -2.14 -21.44
CA PHE A 453 10.70 -1.61 -20.09
C PHE A 453 10.89 -0.09 -20.08
N LYS A 454 9.80 0.64 -20.39
CA LYS A 454 9.82 2.10 -20.51
C LYS A 454 8.85 2.77 -19.53
N PRO A 455 9.32 3.77 -18.76
CA PRO A 455 8.45 4.72 -18.08
C PRO A 455 7.47 5.40 -19.05
N GLN A 456 6.39 5.99 -18.52
CA GLN A 456 5.43 6.75 -19.34
C GLN A 456 5.94 8.12 -19.80
N THR A 457 7.00 8.61 -19.16
CA THR A 457 7.61 9.91 -19.44
C THR A 457 9.12 9.74 -19.62
N ASP A 458 9.75 10.63 -20.38
CA ASP A 458 11.22 10.65 -20.55
C ASP A 458 11.95 11.37 -19.41
N GLU A 459 11.21 11.81 -18.38
CA GLU A 459 11.79 12.53 -17.26
C GLU A 459 12.66 11.60 -16.40
N THR A 460 13.81 12.09 -15.96
CA THR A 460 14.66 11.35 -15.03
C THR A 460 14.26 11.64 -13.58
N TRP A 461 14.63 10.76 -12.65
CA TRP A 461 14.38 11.03 -11.23
C TRP A 461 15.19 12.24 -10.74
N GLN A 462 16.34 12.54 -11.35
CA GLN A 462 17.16 13.73 -11.09
C GLN A 462 16.43 15.00 -11.52
N GLN A 463 15.84 15.01 -12.72
CA GLN A 463 15.03 16.14 -13.20
C GLN A 463 13.84 16.39 -12.26
N ILE A 464 13.14 15.33 -11.83
CA ILE A 464 12.05 15.48 -10.85
C ILE A 464 12.58 16.06 -9.53
N GLU A 465 13.75 15.63 -9.06
CA GLU A 465 14.35 16.16 -7.85
C GLU A 465 14.66 17.66 -7.98
N ASP A 466 15.30 18.04 -9.10
CA ASP A 466 15.64 19.42 -9.42
C ASP A 466 14.40 20.31 -9.63
N ASP A 467 13.33 19.79 -10.23
CA ASP A 467 12.14 20.57 -10.54
C ASP A 467 11.22 20.75 -9.33
N TYR A 468 11.08 19.72 -8.47
CA TYR A 468 10.03 19.67 -7.46
C TYR A 468 10.51 19.76 -6.01
N PHE A 469 11.81 19.62 -5.73
CA PHE A 469 12.34 19.70 -4.38
C PHE A 469 13.38 20.80 -4.25
N SER A 470 13.31 21.58 -3.16
CA SER A 470 14.46 22.37 -2.70
C SER A 470 15.46 21.49 -1.96
N THR A 471 14.96 20.44 -1.32
CA THR A 471 15.75 19.42 -0.64
C THR A 471 14.89 18.18 -0.47
N THR A 472 15.50 17.01 -0.61
CA THR A 472 14.84 15.72 -0.39
C THR A 472 15.03 15.20 1.02
N LYS A 473 15.94 15.80 1.81
CA LYS A 473 16.28 15.32 3.15
C LYS A 473 16.97 16.39 3.99
N ILE A 474 16.31 16.82 5.06
CA ILE A 474 16.87 17.68 6.12
C ILE A 474 16.54 17.10 7.48
N TYR A 475 17.54 17.10 8.37
CA TYR A 475 17.43 16.50 9.70
C TYR A 475 16.85 17.43 10.76
#